data_AF-A0A0G1WKH7-F1
#
_entry.id   AF-A0A0G1WKH7-F1
#
_cell.length_a   1.000
_cell.length_b   1.000
_cell.length_c   1.000
_cell.angle_alpha   90.00
_cell.angle_beta   90.00
_cell.angle_gamma   90.00
#
_symmetry.space_group_name_H-M   'P 1'
#
loop_
_entity.id
_entity.type
_entity.pdbx_description
1 polymer ?
#
loop_
_entity_poly.entity_id
_entity_poly.type
_entity_poly.pdbx_seq_one_letter_code
_entity_poly.pdbx_strand_id
1 'polypeptide(L)'
;MNVPAQQLPFQEEPADFRSSFHWRFFRIMAEFVDGFGKIVDFKKSVSVFGSTRSQENNHWYQEARKLGAMLGKDGFAVVTGGASTIFFHAR
;
A
#
# COMPACT_ATOMS: atom_id res chain seq x y z
N MET A 1 36.34 -32.27 -13.45
CA MET A 1 36.10 -33.41 -12.55
C MET A 1 34.60 -33.61 -12.44
N ASN A 2 34.11 -34.81 -12.76
CA ASN A 2 32.70 -35.19 -12.59
C ASN A 2 32.50 -35.69 -11.15
N VAL A 3 32.22 -34.78 -10.22
CA VAL A 3 31.92 -35.14 -8.83
C VAL A 3 30.41 -35.38 -8.69
N PRO A 4 29.99 -36.46 -8.02
CA PRO A 4 28.57 -36.71 -7.76
C PRO A 4 27.96 -35.55 -6.95
N ALA A 5 26.72 -35.19 -7.26
CA ALA A 5 26.04 -33.99 -6.72
C ALA A 5 26.03 -33.93 -5.18
N GLN A 6 26.07 -35.07 -4.50
CA GLN A 6 26.18 -35.19 -3.04
C GLN A 6 27.48 -34.64 -2.44
N GLN A 7 28.54 -34.46 -3.24
CA GLN A 7 29.85 -33.96 -2.81
C GLN A 7 30.06 -32.48 -3.17
N LEU A 8 29.04 -31.81 -3.71
CA LEU A 8 29.09 -30.37 -3.87
C LEU A 8 29.04 -29.71 -2.48
N PRO A 9 29.91 -28.73 -2.18
CA PRO A 9 29.80 -27.99 -0.93
C PRO A 9 28.40 -27.39 -0.84
N PHE A 10 27.76 -27.52 0.33
CA PHE A 10 26.51 -26.82 0.62
C PHE A 10 26.79 -25.32 0.48
N GLN A 11 26.36 -24.73 -0.64
CA GLN A 11 26.41 -23.29 -0.81
C GLN A 11 25.32 -22.72 0.09
N GLU A 12 25.72 -22.07 1.18
CA GLU A 12 24.79 -21.17 1.86
C GLU A 12 24.43 -20.08 0.85
N GLU A 13 23.19 -20.10 0.37
CA GLU A 13 22.61 -18.97 -0.35
C GLU A 13 22.90 -17.71 0.48
N PRO A 14 23.57 -16.68 -0.09
CA PRO A 14 23.97 -15.52 0.68
C PRO A 14 22.71 -14.92 1.31
N ALA A 15 22.67 -14.89 2.64
CA ALA A 15 21.51 -14.38 3.37
C ALA A 15 21.17 -13.00 2.82
N ASP A 16 19.98 -12.85 2.22
CA ASP A 16 19.56 -11.59 1.60
C ASP A 16 19.61 -10.50 2.67
N PHE A 17 20.56 -9.57 2.57
CA PHE A 17 20.73 -8.51 3.57
C PHE A 17 19.46 -7.67 3.71
N ARG A 18 18.58 -7.66 2.69
CA ARG A 18 17.28 -6.99 2.75
C ARG A 18 16.29 -7.66 3.71
N SER A 19 16.53 -8.92 4.05
CA SER A 19 15.76 -9.65 5.07
C SER A 19 16.26 -9.38 6.49
N SER A 20 17.46 -8.78 6.64
CA SER A 20 18.02 -8.45 7.95
C SER A 20 17.14 -7.47 8.72
N PHE A 21 17.12 -7.61 10.04
CA PHE A 21 16.39 -6.71 10.94
C PHE A 21 16.81 -5.25 10.74
N HIS A 22 18.12 -5.00 10.62
CA HIS A 22 18.66 -3.66 10.40
C HIS A 22 18.13 -3.02 9.12
N TRP A 23 18.13 -3.77 8.00
CA TRP A 23 17.59 -3.24 6.75
C TRP A 23 16.07 -2.98 6.82
N ARG A 24 15.31 -3.88 7.47
CA ARG A 24 13.87 -3.68 7.68
C ARG A 24 13.59 -2.43 8.51
N PHE A 25 14.40 -2.15 9.53
CA PHE A 25 14.28 -0.93 10.33
C PHE A 25 14.49 0.32 9.48
N PHE A 26 15.55 0.37 8.68
CA PHE A 26 15.79 1.50 7.78
C PHE A 26 14.68 1.68 6.76
N ARG A 27 14.12 0.59 6.22
CA ARG A 27 12.98 0.66 5.30
C ARG A 27 11.73 1.24 5.95
N ILE A 28 11.39 0.80 7.16
CA ILE A 28 10.26 1.33 7.93
C ILE A 28 10.45 2.83 8.17
N MET A 29 11.64 3.25 8.59
CA MET A 29 11.95 4.67 8.78
C MET A 29 11.81 5.48 7.49
N ALA A 30 12.28 4.95 6.36
CA ALA A 30 12.13 5.59 5.05
C ALA A 30 10.66 5.72 4.64
N GLU A 31 9.84 4.68 4.87
CA GLU A 31 8.39 4.71 4.62
C GLU A 31 7.69 5.78 5.47
N PHE A 32 8.09 5.97 6.73
CA PHE A 32 7.57 7.05 7.57
C PHE A 32 7.93 8.43 7.02
N VAL A 33 9.21 8.67 6.68
CA VAL A 33 9.65 9.97 6.15
C VAL A 33 8.91 10.32 4.86
N ASP A 34 8.80 9.36 3.93
CA ASP A 34 8.06 9.53 2.68
C ASP A 34 6.55 9.74 2.93
N GLY A 35 5.97 8.96 3.84
CA GLY A 35 4.56 9.07 4.23
C GLY A 35 4.21 10.43 4.83
N PHE A 36 5.01 10.92 5.78
CA PHE A 36 4.80 12.23 6.39
C PHE A 36 4.95 13.37 5.38
N GLY A 37 5.93 13.30 4.48
CA GLY A 37 6.10 14.27 3.41
C GLY A 37 4.89 14.40 2.50
N LYS A 38 4.13 13.32 2.30
CA LYS A 38 2.93 13.32 1.44
C LYS A 38 1.68 13.89 2.10
N ILE A 39 1.56 13.82 3.42
CA ILE A 39 0.34 14.23 4.14
C ILE A 39 0.45 15.57 4.85
N VAL A 40 1.66 16.13 4.98
CA VAL A 40 1.92 17.37 5.72
C VAL A 40 1.11 18.57 5.19
N ASP A 41 0.83 18.60 3.89
CA ASP A 41 0.11 19.69 3.23
C ASP A 41 -1.42 19.52 3.23
N PHE A 42 -1.93 18.39 3.75
CA PHE A 42 -3.37 18.12 3.73
C PHE A 42 -4.11 18.95 4.80
N LYS A 43 -4.73 20.05 4.38
CA LYS A 43 -5.49 20.96 5.27
C LYS A 43 -6.86 20.43 5.66
N LYS A 44 -7.53 19.74 4.74
CA LYS A 44 -8.84 19.10 4.93
C LYS A 44 -8.74 17.68 4.42
N SER A 45 -8.85 16.69 5.30
CA SER A 45 -8.74 15.29 4.91
C SER A 45 -9.75 14.41 5.62
N VAL A 46 -10.20 13.36 4.94
CA VAL A 46 -11.06 12.32 5.50
C VAL A 46 -10.46 10.96 5.19
N SER A 47 -10.39 10.08 6.18
CA SER A 47 -10.02 8.68 5.98
C SER A 47 -11.26 7.84 5.74
N VAL A 48 -11.26 7.07 4.66
CA VAL A 48 -12.42 6.26 4.25
C VAL A 48 -12.03 4.79 4.17
N PHE A 49 -12.88 3.94 4.75
CA PHE A 49 -12.73 2.49 4.76
C PHE A 49 -13.95 1.84 4.12
N GLY A 50 -13.75 0.69 3.51
CA GLY A 50 -14.82 -0.06 2.86
C GLY A 50 -14.33 -1.40 2.33
N SER A 51 -15.27 -2.20 1.85
CA SER A 51 -14.99 -3.48 1.23
C SER A 51 -14.10 -3.31 -0.01
N THR A 52 -13.13 -4.21 -0.18
CA THR A 52 -12.33 -4.33 -1.41
C THR A 52 -12.96 -5.27 -2.44
N ARG A 53 -14.09 -5.91 -2.10
CA ARG A 53 -14.72 -6.97 -2.89
C ARG A 53 -16.05 -6.55 -3.53
N SER A 54 -16.49 -5.32 -3.32
CA SER A 54 -17.76 -4.84 -3.86
C SER A 54 -17.65 -4.60 -5.37
N GLN A 55 -18.62 -5.14 -6.12
CA GLN A 55 -18.74 -4.91 -7.56
C GLN A 55 -19.38 -3.55 -7.86
N GLU A 56 -19.18 -3.03 -9.07
CA GLU A 56 -19.63 -1.68 -9.47
C GLU A 56 -21.15 -1.51 -9.48
N ASN A 57 -21.88 -2.60 -9.69
CA ASN A 57 -23.34 -2.65 -9.64
C ASN A 57 -23.90 -2.63 -8.21
N ASN A 58 -23.06 -2.76 -7.18
CA ASN A 58 -23.49 -2.73 -5.79
C ASN A 58 -23.93 -1.32 -5.40
N HIS A 59 -25.09 -1.21 -4.74
CA HIS A 59 -25.60 0.06 -4.22
C HIS A 59 -24.55 0.84 -3.40
N TRP A 60 -23.84 0.17 -2.50
CA TRP A 60 -22.81 0.80 -1.66
C TRP A 60 -21.58 1.25 -2.43
N TYR A 61 -21.26 0.60 -3.55
CA TYR A 61 -20.20 1.08 -4.44
C TYR A 61 -20.58 2.40 -5.10
N GLN A 62 -21.82 2.51 -5.57
CA GLN A 62 -22.32 3.73 -6.21
C GLN A 62 -22.40 4.89 -5.21
N GLU A 63 -22.91 4.66 -4.01
CA GLU A 63 -22.98 5.68 -2.96
C GLU A 63 -21.58 6.14 -2.51
N ALA A 64 -20.64 5.21 -2.36
CA ALA A 64 -19.25 5.54 -2.08
C ALA A 64 -18.62 6.41 -3.17
N ARG A 65 -18.87 6.10 -4.45
CA ARG A 65 -18.41 6.92 -5.58
C ARG A 65 -19.00 8.34 -5.56
N LYS A 66 -20.29 8.48 -5.25
CA LYS A 66 -20.95 9.78 -5.10
C LYS A 66 -20.35 10.59 -3.96
N LEU A 67 -20.18 9.97 -2.79
CA LEU A 67 -19.57 10.62 -1.62
C LEU A 67 -18.15 11.09 -1.94
N GLY A 68 -17.34 10.28 -2.62
CA GLY A 68 -15.99 10.68 -3.00
C GLY A 68 -15.93 11.83 -3.96
N ALA A 69 -16.82 11.87 -4.95
CA ALA A 69 -16.95 13.01 -5.85
C ALA A 69 -17.36 14.29 -5.11
N MET A 70 -18.25 14.20 -4.13
CA MET A 70 -18.66 15.35 -3.31
C MET A 70 -17.50 15.85 -2.44
N LEU A 71 -16.79 14.95 -1.75
CA LEU A 71 -15.64 15.29 -0.91
C LEU A 71 -14.52 15.96 -1.73
N GLY A 72 -14.21 15.43 -2.91
CA GLY A 72 -13.20 16.02 -3.80
C GLY A 72 -13.60 17.42 -4.28
N LYS A 73 -14.88 17.63 -4.64
CA LYS A 73 -15.41 18.95 -5.03
C LYS A 73 -15.33 19.99 -3.90
N ASP A 74 -15.51 19.56 -2.66
CA ASP A 74 -15.41 20.43 -1.48
C ASP A 74 -13.97 20.64 -0.98
N GLY A 75 -12.98 20.10 -1.70
CA GLY A 75 -11.56 20.29 -1.41
C GLY A 75 -11.01 19.42 -0.27
N PHE A 76 -11.63 18.26 -0.01
CA PHE A 76 -11.09 17.26 0.92
C PHE A 76 -10.11 16.32 0.22
N ALA A 77 -8.94 16.13 0.82
CA ALA A 77 -8.06 15.01 0.52
C ALA A 77 -8.68 13.72 1.08
N VAL A 78 -9.03 12.79 0.20
CA VAL A 78 -9.59 11.49 0.61
C VAL A 78 -8.46 10.47 0.73
N VAL A 79 -8.25 9.96 1.95
CA VAL A 79 -7.24 8.95 2.26
C VAL A 79 -7.92 7.58 2.38
N THR A 80 -7.34 6.56 1.76
CA THR A 80 -7.85 5.17 1.80
C THR A 80 -6.71 4.19 2.08
N GLY A 81 -7.04 2.94 2.42
CA GLY A 81 -6.06 1.89 2.75
C GLY A 81 -5.22 1.34 1.58
N GLY A 82 -5.21 1.99 0.41
CA GLY A 82 -4.26 1.65 -0.68
C GLY A 82 -4.60 0.44 -1.55
N ALA A 83 -5.76 -0.20 -1.35
CA ALA A 83 -6.28 -1.25 -2.23
C ALA A 83 -7.41 -0.72 -3.13
N SER A 84 -7.85 -1.52 -4.13
CA SER A 84 -9.07 -1.31 -4.92
C SER A 84 -10.30 -1.28 -3.98
N THR A 85 -10.51 -0.16 -3.32
CA THR A 85 -11.65 0.09 -2.44
C THR A 85 -12.79 0.67 -3.27
N ILE A 86 -14.00 0.61 -2.73
CA ILE A 86 -15.19 1.22 -3.32
C ILE A 86 -15.05 2.71 -3.69
N PHE A 87 -14.00 3.38 -3.19
CA PHE A 87 -13.70 4.80 -3.41
C PHE A 87 -12.68 5.07 -4.51
N PHE A 88 -11.92 4.07 -4.97
CA PHE A 88 -10.72 4.27 -5.81
C PHE A 88 -11.00 4.78 -7.24
N HIS A 89 -12.26 4.86 -7.68
CA HIS A 89 -12.61 5.31 -9.04
C HIS A 89 -13.06 6.77 -9.15
N ALA A 90 -13.05 7.56 -8.06
CA ALA A 90 -13.37 8.99 -8.10
C ALA A 90 -12.22 9.83 -8.68
N ARG A 91 -12.13 9.83 -10.01
CA ARG A 91 -11.62 10.99 -10.77
C ARG A 91 -12.72 12.01 -10.97
#